data_AF-A0A3B8YE96-F1
#
_entry.id   AF-A0A3B8YE96-F1
#
_cell.length_a   1.000
_cell.length_b   1.000
_cell.length_c   1.000
_cell.angle_alpha   90.00
_cell.angle_beta   90.00
_cell.angle_gamma   90.00
#
_symmetry.space_group_name_H-M   'P 1'
#
loop_
_entity.id
_entity.type
_entity.pdbx_description
1 polymer ?
#
loop_
_entity_poly.entity_id
_entity_poly.type
_entity_poly.pdbx_seq_one_letter_code
_entity_poly.pdbx_strand_id
1 'polypeptide(L)'
;MELNSLIMNADRLNKSYVTSMALTILFVLLDVFLVSGYTFSEKQYLDKQIRSEKKICERWGEIFVNNNSYLVRNNIWNDKAGEQCITINLDKPVFQVISTNHPSNSQGVPASYPSIIKGCHPWGSPCTSGWSSQKLQNIQKINSNWVLEGTNAKGQWNATYELWINPSTDTKGPPSGTELMIWLKSNGGIVPGGLKVGTTKLREKIKGQWQPIEYDVYHASPWSKWQHYVAYQRRTPTEQVEINLKDALDDCVSRDWCEPQWHLVAIEAGFEIWQGGIGLKIVDFSASIDVK
;
A
#
# COMPACT_ATOMS: atom_id res chain seq x y z
N MET A 1 60.52 68.49 -13.09
CA MET A 1 59.58 68.17 -12.00
C MET A 1 58.24 67.86 -12.64
N GLU A 2 58.07 66.64 -13.17
CA GLU A 2 56.81 65.99 -13.60
C GLU A 2 57.17 64.71 -14.39
N LEU A 3 57.57 63.66 -13.69
CA LEU A 3 57.64 62.30 -14.26
C LEU A 3 57.30 61.19 -13.23
N ASN A 4 56.83 61.57 -12.04
CA ASN A 4 56.42 60.64 -10.97
C ASN A 4 54.90 60.53 -10.79
N SER A 5 54.08 61.25 -11.58
CA SER A 5 52.61 61.23 -11.44
C SER A 5 51.88 60.28 -12.40
N LEU A 6 52.57 59.71 -13.42
CA LEU A 6 51.97 58.78 -14.38
C LEU A 6 52.12 57.29 -14.00
N ILE A 7 52.98 56.95 -13.05
CA ILE A 7 53.18 55.55 -12.62
C ILE A 7 52.18 55.14 -11.52
N MET A 8 51.59 56.09 -10.78
CA MET A 8 50.66 55.79 -9.69
C MET A 8 49.20 55.48 -10.11
N ASN A 9 48.81 55.69 -11.37
CA ASN A 9 47.46 55.40 -11.84
C ASN A 9 47.32 54.07 -12.60
N ALA A 10 48.38 53.51 -13.18
CA ALA A 10 48.31 52.22 -13.89
C ALA A 10 48.18 51.02 -12.92
N ASP A 11 48.86 51.06 -11.77
CA ASP A 11 48.84 49.95 -10.80
C ASP A 11 47.55 49.85 -9.97
N ARG A 12 46.83 50.97 -9.75
CA ARG A 12 45.53 50.96 -9.05
C ARG A 12 44.38 50.54 -9.95
N LEU A 13 44.40 50.91 -11.23
CA LEU A 13 43.41 50.44 -12.21
C LEU A 13 43.54 48.93 -12.44
N ASN A 14 44.76 48.40 -12.57
CA ASN A 14 44.96 46.96 -12.83
C ASN A 14 44.51 46.07 -11.65
N LYS A 15 44.73 46.49 -10.40
CA LYS A 15 44.24 45.73 -9.23
C LYS A 15 42.71 45.74 -9.10
N SER A 16 42.03 46.84 -9.43
CA SER A 16 40.56 46.94 -9.35
C SER A 16 39.85 46.12 -10.43
N TYR A 17 40.38 46.07 -11.66
CA TYR A 17 39.82 45.23 -12.73
C TYR A 17 40.08 43.74 -12.51
N VAL A 18 41.26 43.37 -12.00
CA VAL A 18 41.60 41.97 -11.69
C VAL A 18 40.77 41.44 -10.52
N THR A 19 40.52 42.26 -9.49
CA THR A 19 39.63 41.86 -8.38
C THR A 19 38.17 41.80 -8.80
N SER A 20 37.68 42.72 -9.64
CA SER A 20 36.32 42.66 -10.18
C SER A 20 36.11 41.48 -11.13
N MET A 21 37.06 41.16 -12.02
CA MET A 21 36.99 39.97 -12.88
C MET A 21 37.09 38.68 -12.07
N ALA A 22 37.96 38.62 -11.05
CA ALA A 22 38.07 37.46 -10.18
C ALA A 22 36.78 37.23 -9.38
N LEU A 23 36.13 38.29 -8.88
CA LEU A 23 34.84 38.17 -8.19
C LEU A 23 33.73 37.70 -9.15
N THR A 24 33.64 38.28 -10.35
CA THR A 24 32.62 37.88 -11.35
C THR A 24 32.85 36.45 -11.85
N ILE A 25 34.10 36.03 -12.06
CA ILE A 25 34.45 34.64 -12.41
C ILE A 25 34.14 33.70 -11.25
N LEU A 26 34.39 34.11 -10.00
CA LEU A 26 34.04 33.30 -8.82
C LEU A 26 32.52 33.16 -8.65
N PHE A 27 31.74 34.22 -8.89
CA PHE A 27 30.27 34.16 -8.90
C PHE A 27 29.73 33.31 -10.04
N VAL A 28 30.24 33.46 -11.27
CA VAL A 28 29.85 32.62 -12.41
C VAL A 28 30.25 31.16 -12.18
N LEU A 29 31.42 30.88 -11.60
CA LEU A 29 31.82 29.52 -11.24
C LEU A 29 30.95 28.98 -10.10
N LEU A 30 30.66 29.76 -9.05
CA LEU A 30 29.76 29.34 -7.98
C LEU A 30 28.36 29.03 -8.52
N ASP A 31 27.82 29.87 -9.39
CA ASP A 31 26.51 29.66 -10.01
C ASP A 31 26.53 28.44 -10.94
N VAL A 32 27.60 28.23 -11.71
CA VAL A 32 27.76 27.01 -12.53
C VAL A 32 27.92 25.76 -11.65
N PHE A 33 28.67 25.83 -10.54
CA PHE A 33 28.81 24.71 -9.59
C PHE A 33 27.53 24.42 -8.82
N LEU A 34 26.76 25.45 -8.45
CA LEU A 34 25.45 25.31 -7.82
C LEU A 34 24.47 24.71 -8.83
N VAL A 35 24.31 25.28 -10.02
CA VAL A 35 23.40 24.77 -11.06
C VAL A 35 23.79 23.34 -11.51
N SER A 36 25.08 23.04 -11.69
CA SER A 36 25.54 21.68 -12.02
C SER A 36 25.38 20.69 -10.86
N GLY A 37 25.58 21.12 -9.61
CA GLY A 37 25.34 20.30 -8.42
C GLY A 37 23.85 20.00 -8.19
N TYR A 38 22.97 20.99 -8.38
CA TYR A 38 21.51 20.83 -8.32
C TYR A 38 21.02 19.87 -9.41
N THR A 39 21.45 20.06 -10.67
CA THR A 39 21.05 19.20 -11.79
C THR A 39 21.59 17.77 -11.67
N PHE A 40 22.79 17.57 -11.11
CA PHE A 40 23.33 16.23 -10.83
C PHE A 40 22.54 15.50 -9.74
N SER A 41 22.21 16.18 -8.64
CA SER A 41 21.38 15.63 -7.56
C SER A 41 19.97 15.27 -8.05
N GLU A 42 19.37 16.12 -8.87
CA GLU A 42 18.04 15.91 -9.42
C GLU A 42 18.03 14.75 -10.42
N LYS A 43 19.03 14.67 -11.30
CA LYS A 43 19.21 13.52 -12.20
C LYS A 43 19.43 12.21 -11.45
N GLN A 44 20.23 12.22 -10.38
CA GLN A 44 20.46 11.03 -9.54
C GLN A 44 19.19 10.62 -8.78
N TYR A 45 18.39 11.59 -8.34
CA TYR A 45 17.09 11.36 -7.70
C TYR A 45 16.08 10.75 -8.70
N LEU A 46 15.97 11.32 -9.90
CA LEU A 46 15.13 10.79 -10.98
C LEU A 46 15.59 9.41 -11.44
N ASP A 47 16.89 9.18 -11.62
CA ASP A 47 17.44 7.87 -12.00
C ASP A 47 17.15 6.81 -10.93
N LYS A 48 17.21 7.17 -9.64
CA LYS A 48 16.81 6.29 -8.54
C LYS A 48 15.31 6.03 -8.54
N GLN A 49 14.49 7.05 -8.76
CA GLN A 49 13.03 6.94 -8.80
C GLN A 49 12.55 6.09 -9.98
N ILE A 50 13.13 6.26 -11.17
CA ILE A 50 12.82 5.47 -12.36
C ILE A 50 13.26 4.00 -12.16
N ARG A 51 14.35 3.74 -11.44
CA ARG A 51 14.78 2.37 -11.11
C ARG A 51 13.88 1.67 -10.10
N SER A 52 13.26 2.42 -9.18
CA SER A 52 12.40 1.85 -8.15
C SER A 52 10.99 1.55 -8.64
N GLU A 53 10.55 2.12 -9.76
CA GLU A 53 9.26 1.76 -10.36
C GLU A 53 9.35 0.49 -11.20
N LYS A 54 8.41 -0.43 -10.97
CA LYS A 54 8.28 -1.68 -11.74
C LYS A 54 6.83 -1.88 -12.16
N LYS A 55 6.64 -2.64 -13.24
CA LYS A 55 5.34 -3.04 -13.76
C LYS A 55 5.20 -4.55 -13.60
N ILE A 56 4.04 -5.00 -13.12
CA ILE A 56 3.66 -6.41 -13.00
C ILE A 56 2.40 -6.62 -13.84
N CYS A 57 2.43 -7.54 -14.80
CA CYS A 57 1.26 -7.90 -15.61
C CYS A 57 0.91 -9.37 -15.55
N GLU A 58 1.85 -10.19 -15.12
CA GLU A 58 1.66 -11.61 -14.93
C GLU A 58 0.51 -11.83 -13.96
N ARG A 59 -0.38 -12.75 -14.31
CA ARG A 59 -1.57 -13.10 -13.50
C ARG A 59 -1.24 -13.31 -12.02
N TRP A 60 -0.14 -14.00 -11.75
CA TRP A 60 0.34 -14.33 -10.41
C TRP A 60 1.62 -13.57 -10.03
N GLY A 61 1.98 -12.54 -10.80
CA GLY A 61 3.20 -11.78 -10.55
C GLY A 61 3.20 -11.17 -9.16
N GLU A 62 4.32 -11.34 -8.46
CA GLU A 62 4.54 -10.89 -7.09
C GLU A 62 5.97 -10.37 -6.95
N ILE A 63 6.15 -9.24 -6.25
CA ILE A 63 7.45 -8.61 -6.02
C ILE A 63 7.54 -8.10 -4.58
N PHE A 64 8.65 -8.40 -3.91
CA PHE A 64 8.96 -7.83 -2.60
C PHE A 64 9.31 -6.35 -2.68
N VAL A 65 8.82 -5.57 -1.72
CA VAL A 65 9.07 -4.13 -1.61
C VAL A 65 9.47 -3.73 -0.19
N ASN A 66 10.05 -2.53 -0.05
CA ASN A 66 10.46 -1.96 1.24
C ASN A 66 11.34 -2.94 2.05
N ASN A 67 12.47 -3.34 1.45
CA ASN A 67 13.40 -4.32 2.02
C ASN A 67 12.73 -5.64 2.42
N ASN A 68 11.85 -6.15 1.55
CA ASN A 68 11.08 -7.39 1.74
C ASN A 68 10.10 -7.36 2.92
N SER A 69 9.83 -6.19 3.51
CA SER A 69 8.87 -6.04 4.61
C SER A 69 7.42 -6.22 4.16
N TYR A 70 7.18 -6.08 2.85
CA TYR A 70 5.90 -6.31 2.19
C TYR A 70 6.10 -7.03 0.85
N LEU A 71 5.05 -7.70 0.37
CA LEU A 71 4.97 -8.29 -0.96
C LEU A 71 3.81 -7.63 -1.71
N VAL A 72 3.99 -7.25 -2.97
CA VAL A 72 2.90 -6.72 -3.82
C VAL A 72 2.57 -7.75 -4.90
N ARG A 73 1.28 -8.01 -5.11
CA ARG A 73 0.79 -9.03 -6.05
C ARG A 73 -0.26 -8.47 -7.01
N ASN A 74 -0.23 -8.91 -8.27
CA ASN A 74 -1.24 -8.56 -9.27
C ASN A 74 -2.55 -9.37 -9.12
N ASN A 75 -2.42 -10.67 -8.85
CA ASN A 75 -3.47 -11.56 -8.36
C ASN A 75 -4.79 -11.57 -9.17
N ILE A 76 -4.72 -11.93 -10.45
CA ILE A 76 -5.92 -12.16 -11.29
C ILE A 76 -6.48 -13.55 -11.01
N TRP A 77 -6.95 -13.77 -9.77
CA TRP A 77 -7.18 -15.13 -9.28
C TRP A 77 -8.37 -15.82 -9.94
N ASN A 78 -9.41 -15.08 -10.29
CA ASN A 78 -10.66 -15.65 -10.77
C ASN A 78 -10.78 -15.62 -12.30
N ASP A 79 -10.55 -14.47 -12.93
CA ASP A 79 -10.72 -14.34 -14.39
C ASP A 79 -9.52 -14.91 -15.13
N LYS A 80 -9.66 -16.12 -15.68
CA LYS A 80 -8.55 -16.80 -16.38
C LYS A 80 -8.19 -16.17 -17.72
N ALA A 81 -9.12 -15.45 -18.34
CA ALA A 81 -8.92 -14.73 -19.59
C ALA A 81 -8.64 -13.23 -19.35
N GLY A 82 -8.63 -12.81 -18.08
CA GLY A 82 -8.43 -11.43 -17.69
C GLY A 82 -6.98 -10.99 -17.83
N GLU A 83 -6.80 -9.72 -18.17
CA GLU A 83 -5.52 -9.03 -18.21
C GLU A 83 -5.55 -7.87 -17.22
N GLN A 84 -4.48 -7.71 -16.45
CA GLN A 84 -4.33 -6.61 -15.51
C GLN A 84 -2.86 -6.29 -15.35
N CYS A 85 -2.53 -5.01 -15.27
CA CYS A 85 -1.20 -4.59 -14.88
C CYS A 85 -1.27 -3.60 -13.73
N ILE A 86 -0.31 -3.73 -12.82
CA ILE A 86 -0.05 -2.77 -11.75
C ILE A 86 1.36 -2.19 -11.89
N THR A 87 1.52 -0.93 -11.49
CA THR A 87 2.84 -0.35 -11.21
C THR A 87 3.09 -0.35 -9.71
N ILE A 88 4.34 -0.61 -9.31
CA ILE A 88 4.76 -0.68 -7.91
C ILE A 88 5.99 0.21 -7.70
N ASN A 89 6.31 0.48 -6.44
CA ASN A 89 7.59 1.05 -6.04
C ASN A 89 8.39 0.04 -5.19
N LEU A 90 9.66 -0.20 -5.49
CA LEU A 90 10.50 -1.15 -4.75
C LEU A 90 10.84 -0.68 -3.33
N ASP A 91 10.85 0.63 -3.09
CA ASP A 91 11.24 1.21 -1.79
C ASP A 91 10.04 1.39 -0.85
N LYS A 92 8.80 1.34 -1.35
CA LYS A 92 7.58 1.66 -0.60
C LYS A 92 6.44 0.67 -0.87
N PRO A 93 5.61 0.35 0.13
CA PRO A 93 4.42 -0.46 -0.07
C PRO A 93 3.31 0.36 -0.74
N VAL A 94 3.43 0.57 -2.05
CA VAL A 94 2.47 1.32 -2.87
C VAL A 94 2.31 0.64 -4.22
N PHE A 95 1.11 0.74 -4.80
CA PHE A 95 0.89 0.33 -6.18
C PHE A 95 -0.27 1.09 -6.83
N GLN A 96 -0.32 1.08 -8.15
CA GLN A 96 -1.43 1.60 -8.95
C GLN A 96 -1.89 0.58 -9.98
N VAL A 97 -3.19 0.43 -10.15
CA VAL A 97 -3.79 -0.31 -11.26
C VAL A 97 -3.73 0.55 -12.52
N ILE A 98 -2.96 0.13 -13.50
CA ILE A 98 -2.71 0.90 -14.73
C ILE A 98 -3.46 0.36 -15.96
N SER A 99 -3.88 -0.90 -15.94
CA SER A 99 -4.73 -1.48 -16.97
C SER A 99 -5.53 -2.65 -16.41
N THR A 100 -6.75 -2.80 -16.89
CA THR A 100 -7.66 -3.92 -16.54
C THR A 100 -8.49 -4.28 -17.76
N ASN A 101 -8.61 -5.57 -18.03
CA ASN A 101 -9.55 -6.12 -18.99
C ASN A 101 -10.00 -7.48 -18.46
N HIS A 102 -11.17 -7.52 -17.82
CA HIS A 102 -11.75 -8.74 -17.24
C HIS A 102 -12.99 -9.12 -18.06
N PRO A 103 -12.84 -9.86 -19.17
CA PRO A 103 -13.93 -10.15 -20.10
C PRO A 103 -14.93 -11.19 -19.54
N SER A 104 -14.55 -11.95 -18.52
CA SER A 104 -15.43 -12.94 -17.92
C SER A 104 -16.44 -12.25 -17.00
N ASN A 105 -17.74 -12.53 -17.19
CA ASN A 105 -18.74 -12.12 -16.20
C ASN A 105 -18.48 -12.88 -14.91
N SER A 106 -18.02 -12.15 -13.92
CA SER A 106 -17.63 -12.68 -12.63
C SER A 106 -18.92 -12.90 -11.84
N GLN A 107 -19.36 -14.17 -11.70
CA GLN A 107 -20.65 -14.61 -11.13
C GLN A 107 -20.83 -14.20 -9.65
N GLY A 108 -20.89 -12.91 -9.35
CA GLY A 108 -20.94 -12.34 -8.01
C GLY A 108 -19.60 -12.25 -7.28
N VAL A 109 -18.54 -12.91 -7.75
CA VAL A 109 -17.19 -12.87 -7.16
C VAL A 109 -16.25 -11.96 -7.96
N PRO A 110 -15.20 -11.35 -7.38
CA PRO A 110 -14.29 -10.48 -8.13
C PRO A 110 -13.45 -11.23 -9.16
N ALA A 111 -12.91 -10.51 -10.15
CA ALA A 111 -11.97 -11.04 -11.14
C ALA A 111 -10.54 -11.14 -10.58
N SER A 112 -10.13 -10.16 -9.79
CA SER A 112 -8.78 -10.02 -9.23
C SER A 112 -8.79 -9.37 -7.85
N TYR A 113 -7.68 -9.52 -7.12
CA TYR A 113 -7.41 -8.78 -5.89
C TYR A 113 -5.93 -8.34 -5.82
N PRO A 114 -5.51 -7.34 -6.64
CA PRO A 114 -4.20 -6.75 -6.48
C PRO A 114 -4.04 -6.17 -5.08
N SER A 115 -2.98 -6.57 -4.38
CA SER A 115 -2.83 -6.30 -2.95
C SER A 115 -1.37 -6.11 -2.52
N ILE A 116 -1.21 -5.41 -1.40
CA ILE A 116 0.01 -5.38 -0.60
C ILE A 116 -0.19 -6.33 0.57
N ILE A 117 0.79 -7.20 0.79
CA ILE A 117 0.76 -8.28 1.77
C ILE A 117 1.84 -8.04 2.81
N LYS A 118 1.47 -8.15 4.09
CA LYS A 118 2.38 -8.37 5.21
C LYS A 118 2.08 -9.75 5.79
N GLY A 119 3.02 -10.67 5.64
CA GLY A 119 2.93 -12.03 6.16
C GLY A 119 3.07 -13.11 5.10
N CYS A 120 2.39 -14.23 5.34
CA CYS A 120 2.40 -15.42 4.49
C CYS A 120 1.03 -15.58 3.84
N HIS A 121 0.87 -15.06 2.62
CA HIS A 121 -0.36 -15.28 1.87
C HIS A 121 -0.59 -16.80 1.67
N PRO A 122 -1.84 -17.30 1.79
CA PRO A 122 -2.14 -18.70 1.50
C PRO A 122 -1.78 -19.10 0.06
N TRP A 123 -1.92 -20.37 -0.30
CA TRP A 123 -1.48 -20.90 -1.61
C TRP A 123 0.05 -20.83 -1.87
N GLY A 124 0.84 -20.74 -0.81
CA GLY A 124 2.29 -20.97 -0.86
C GLY A 124 3.13 -19.79 -1.38
N SER A 125 2.59 -18.58 -1.39
CA SER A 125 3.40 -17.38 -1.63
C SER A 125 4.49 -17.23 -0.55
N PRO A 126 5.67 -16.69 -0.90
CA PRO A 126 6.75 -16.53 0.06
C PRO A 126 6.39 -15.49 1.12
N CYS A 127 6.77 -15.78 2.37
CA CYS A 127 6.49 -14.88 3.50
C CYS A 127 7.35 -13.62 3.46
N THR A 128 6.80 -12.49 3.89
CA THR A 128 7.57 -11.25 4.08
C THR A 128 8.65 -11.40 5.15
N SER A 129 9.74 -10.65 5.00
CA SER A 129 10.90 -10.69 5.92
C SER A 129 10.48 -10.38 7.36
N GLY A 130 10.98 -11.19 8.30
CA GLY A 130 10.71 -11.04 9.74
C GLY A 130 9.30 -11.42 10.18
N TRP A 131 8.45 -11.97 9.29
CA TRP A 131 7.12 -12.40 9.68
C TRP A 131 7.13 -13.70 10.50
N SER A 132 6.27 -13.74 11.51
CA SER A 132 5.94 -14.94 12.27
C SER A 132 4.46 -14.91 12.60
N SER A 133 3.70 -15.92 12.14
CA SER A 133 2.26 -16.03 12.38
C SER A 133 1.97 -16.12 13.88
N GLN A 134 1.00 -15.34 14.35
CA GLN A 134 0.70 -15.19 15.77
C GLN A 134 -0.67 -15.74 16.11
N LYS A 135 -0.77 -16.45 17.23
CA LYS A 135 -2.08 -16.82 17.79
C LYS A 135 -2.88 -15.56 18.11
N LEU A 136 -4.17 -15.55 17.79
CA LEU A 136 -5.01 -14.36 17.99
C LEU A 136 -4.98 -13.86 19.44
N GLN A 137 -4.97 -14.78 20.42
CA GLN A 137 -4.90 -14.46 21.84
C GLN A 137 -3.59 -13.81 22.31
N ASN A 138 -2.51 -13.96 21.53
CA ASN A 138 -1.19 -13.39 21.83
C ASN A 138 -1.01 -11.99 21.25
N ILE A 139 -1.83 -11.60 20.28
CA ILE A 139 -1.78 -10.28 19.67
C ILE A 139 -2.36 -9.26 20.67
N GLN A 140 -1.63 -8.18 20.91
CA GLN A 140 -2.12 -7.04 21.69
C GLN A 140 -2.73 -5.97 20.79
N LYS A 141 -2.07 -5.69 19.66
CA LYS A 141 -2.47 -4.62 18.74
C LYS A 141 -2.04 -4.95 17.32
N ILE A 142 -2.82 -4.50 16.35
CA ILE A 142 -2.43 -4.50 14.94
C ILE A 142 -2.68 -3.12 14.39
N ASN A 143 -1.65 -2.27 14.38
CA ASN A 143 -1.77 -0.93 13.82
C ASN A 143 -1.64 -1.00 12.31
N SER A 144 -2.58 -0.42 11.59
CA SER A 144 -2.44 -0.19 10.15
C SER A 144 -2.80 1.23 9.79
N ASN A 145 -2.03 1.80 8.87
CA ASN A 145 -2.37 3.02 8.16
C ASN A 145 -2.49 2.69 6.68
N TRP A 146 -3.51 3.22 6.03
CA TRP A 146 -3.71 3.07 4.60
C TRP A 146 -4.32 4.33 4.00
N VAL A 147 -3.70 4.84 2.95
CA VAL A 147 -4.20 5.93 2.10
C VAL A 147 -4.36 5.41 0.68
N LEU A 148 -5.54 5.63 0.10
CA LEU A 148 -5.88 5.23 -1.25
C LEU A 148 -6.34 6.44 -2.09
N GLU A 149 -6.01 6.41 -3.39
CA GLU A 149 -6.33 7.44 -4.38
C GLU A 149 -6.98 6.79 -5.62
N GLY A 150 -7.48 7.62 -6.53
CA GLY A 150 -8.06 7.16 -7.81
C GLY A 150 -9.43 6.49 -7.66
N THR A 151 -10.13 6.76 -6.58
CA THR A 151 -11.46 6.19 -6.22
C THR A 151 -12.62 6.69 -7.06
N ASN A 152 -12.38 7.61 -7.97
CA ASN A 152 -13.32 7.98 -9.03
C ASN A 152 -13.26 6.99 -10.21
N ALA A 153 -12.40 5.97 -10.14
CA ALA A 153 -12.31 4.88 -11.10
C ALA A 153 -13.68 4.27 -11.39
N LYS A 154 -13.96 4.06 -12.67
CA LYS A 154 -15.21 3.45 -13.14
C LYS A 154 -15.21 1.95 -12.88
N GLY A 155 -16.40 1.36 -12.94
CA GLY A 155 -16.61 -0.09 -12.84
C GLY A 155 -17.08 -0.53 -11.47
N GLN A 156 -16.78 -1.77 -11.11
CA GLN A 156 -17.22 -2.43 -9.88
C GLN A 156 -16.00 -2.92 -9.13
N TRP A 157 -15.78 -2.36 -7.95
CA TRP A 157 -14.60 -2.62 -7.14
C TRP A 157 -14.84 -2.23 -5.68
N ASN A 158 -14.05 -2.79 -4.76
CA ASN A 158 -13.89 -2.27 -3.40
C ASN A 158 -12.44 -1.91 -3.11
N ALA A 159 -12.22 -1.18 -2.01
CA ALA A 159 -10.95 -1.09 -1.32
C ALA A 159 -11.13 -1.79 0.02
N THR A 160 -10.42 -2.90 0.21
CA THR A 160 -10.62 -3.79 1.36
C THR A 160 -9.29 -4.28 1.93
N TYR A 161 -9.28 -4.51 3.24
CA TYR A 161 -8.33 -5.41 3.86
C TYR A 161 -8.79 -6.86 3.67
N GLU A 162 -7.85 -7.80 3.67
CA GLU A 162 -8.09 -9.23 3.77
C GLU A 162 -7.10 -9.81 4.79
N LEU A 163 -7.63 -10.40 5.86
CA LEU A 163 -6.86 -11.04 6.93
C LEU A 163 -7.11 -12.53 6.85
N TRP A 164 -6.03 -13.28 6.72
CA TRP A 164 -6.08 -14.74 6.68
C TRP A 164 -5.81 -15.32 8.05
N ILE A 165 -6.75 -16.13 8.55
CA ILE A 165 -6.68 -16.76 9.86
C ILE A 165 -6.78 -18.27 9.70
N ASN A 166 -5.81 -19.01 10.23
CA ASN A 166 -5.74 -20.47 10.11
C ASN A 166 -5.57 -21.19 11.46
N PRO A 167 -6.18 -22.37 11.65
CA PRO A 167 -5.90 -23.21 12.82
C PRO A 167 -4.42 -23.58 12.98
N SER A 168 -3.70 -23.76 11.86
CA SER A 168 -2.25 -24.01 11.81
C SER A 168 -1.50 -22.84 11.18
N THR A 169 -0.17 -22.86 11.27
CA THR A 169 0.70 -21.88 10.59
C THR A 169 1.01 -22.23 9.13
N ASP A 170 0.46 -23.33 8.61
CA ASP A 170 0.68 -23.73 7.21
C ASP A 170 -0.13 -22.84 6.27
N THR A 171 0.54 -22.31 5.26
CA THR A 171 -0.02 -21.43 4.23
C THR A 171 0.22 -21.95 2.81
N LYS A 172 0.70 -23.19 2.65
CA LYS A 172 0.95 -23.79 1.32
C LYS A 172 -0.36 -24.04 0.55
N GLY A 173 -1.42 -24.39 1.27
CA GLY A 173 -2.73 -24.68 0.71
C GLY A 173 -3.71 -23.51 0.81
N PRO A 174 -4.97 -23.72 0.40
CA PRO A 174 -6.04 -22.80 0.78
C PRO A 174 -6.14 -22.71 2.31
N PRO A 175 -6.62 -21.58 2.84
CA PRO A 175 -6.86 -21.44 4.26
C PRO A 175 -7.95 -22.41 4.72
N SER A 176 -8.00 -22.66 6.02
CA SER A 176 -8.97 -23.58 6.64
C SER A 176 -9.73 -22.98 7.81
N GLY A 177 -9.35 -21.79 8.28
CA GLY A 177 -10.08 -21.04 9.29
C GLY A 177 -11.01 -20.01 8.66
N THR A 178 -10.58 -18.75 8.71
CA THR A 178 -11.42 -17.60 8.38
C THR A 178 -10.73 -16.65 7.42
N GLU A 179 -11.47 -16.23 6.39
CA GLU A 179 -11.20 -15.00 5.64
C GLU A 179 -11.95 -13.86 6.34
N LEU A 180 -11.21 -12.86 6.81
CA LEU A 180 -11.79 -11.68 7.42
C LEU A 180 -11.48 -10.46 6.57
N MET A 181 -12.51 -9.79 6.07
CA MET A 181 -12.37 -8.61 5.24
C MET A 181 -12.84 -7.34 5.95
N ILE A 182 -12.22 -6.20 5.63
CA ILE A 182 -12.68 -4.88 6.11
C ILE A 182 -12.76 -3.93 4.91
N TRP A 183 -13.97 -3.66 4.44
CA TRP A 183 -14.24 -2.83 3.27
C TRP A 183 -14.30 -1.36 3.70
N LEU A 184 -13.36 -0.55 3.19
CA LEU A 184 -13.29 0.89 3.45
C LEU A 184 -14.14 1.71 2.49
N LYS A 185 -14.23 1.26 1.24
CA LYS A 185 -14.96 1.92 0.15
C LYS A 185 -15.34 0.90 -0.91
N SER A 186 -16.44 1.14 -1.60
CA SER A 186 -16.88 0.33 -2.75
C SER A 186 -17.54 1.20 -3.80
N ASN A 187 -17.60 0.69 -5.03
CA ASN A 187 -18.23 1.34 -6.18
C ASN A 187 -19.01 0.32 -7.02
N GLY A 188 -20.06 0.80 -7.70
CA GLY A 188 -20.82 -0.02 -8.65
C GLY A 188 -21.83 -0.98 -8.04
N GLY A 189 -22.24 -0.76 -6.78
CA GLY A 189 -23.35 -1.47 -6.14
C GLY A 189 -23.02 -2.88 -5.63
N ILE A 190 -21.74 -3.25 -5.58
CA ILE A 190 -21.30 -4.50 -4.97
C ILE A 190 -21.50 -4.47 -3.45
N VAL A 191 -21.68 -5.64 -2.86
CA VAL A 191 -21.77 -5.86 -1.42
C VAL A 191 -20.92 -7.06 -1.02
N PRO A 192 -20.49 -7.16 0.25
CA PRO A 192 -19.78 -8.35 0.70
C PRO A 192 -20.59 -9.62 0.51
N GLY A 193 -19.88 -10.74 0.39
CA GLY A 193 -20.49 -12.06 0.32
C GLY A 193 -21.29 -12.42 1.58
N GLY A 194 -22.12 -13.45 1.48
CA GLY A 194 -22.92 -13.94 2.60
C GLY A 194 -24.13 -13.05 2.92
N LEU A 195 -24.52 -13.05 4.20
CA LEU A 195 -25.68 -12.30 4.70
C LEU A 195 -25.23 -11.23 5.68
N LYS A 196 -25.87 -10.06 5.63
CA LYS A 196 -25.73 -9.06 6.70
C LYS A 196 -26.37 -9.60 7.98
N VAL A 197 -25.55 -9.85 8.99
CA VAL A 197 -25.95 -10.45 10.27
C VAL A 197 -26.00 -9.45 11.42
N GLY A 198 -25.54 -8.22 11.20
CA GLY A 198 -25.65 -7.16 12.19
C GLY A 198 -24.71 -5.99 11.94
N THR A 199 -24.28 -5.38 13.03
CA THR A 199 -23.37 -4.24 13.05
C THR A 199 -22.35 -4.38 14.18
N THR A 200 -21.21 -3.73 14.04
CA THR A 200 -20.22 -3.57 15.10
C THR A 200 -19.57 -2.20 15.04
N LYS A 201 -18.70 -1.89 16.01
CA LYS A 201 -17.87 -0.69 15.99
C LYS A 201 -16.39 -1.06 16.07
N LEU A 202 -15.61 -0.65 15.08
CA LEU A 202 -14.16 -0.79 15.07
C LEU A 202 -13.52 0.56 15.40
N ARG A 203 -12.41 0.58 16.14
CA ARG A 203 -11.72 1.83 16.46
C ARG A 203 -10.82 2.26 15.31
N GLU A 204 -11.04 3.48 14.85
CA GLU A 204 -10.18 4.19 13.92
C GLU A 204 -9.71 5.49 14.55
N LYS A 205 -8.54 5.98 14.14
CA LYS A 205 -8.02 7.26 14.61
C LYS A 205 -8.40 8.35 13.63
N ILE A 206 -9.21 9.29 14.11
CA ILE A 206 -9.67 10.46 13.36
C ILE A 206 -9.12 11.70 14.06
N LYS A 207 -8.36 12.54 13.34
CA LYS A 207 -7.71 13.74 13.90
C LYS A 207 -6.89 13.43 15.17
N GLY A 208 -6.17 12.31 15.16
CA GLY A 208 -5.30 11.90 16.27
C GLY A 208 -6.01 11.22 17.45
N GLN A 209 -7.33 11.09 17.42
CA GLN A 209 -8.11 10.46 18.50
C GLN A 209 -8.79 9.17 18.04
N TRP A 210 -8.77 8.14 18.88
CA TRP A 210 -9.50 6.90 18.63
C TRP A 210 -11.00 7.12 18.76
N GLN A 211 -11.75 6.77 17.72
CA GLN A 211 -13.18 6.91 17.62
C GLN A 211 -13.80 5.57 17.20
N PRO A 212 -14.96 5.19 17.76
CA PRO A 212 -15.68 4.00 17.32
C PRO A 212 -16.43 4.31 16.02
N ILE A 213 -16.11 3.59 14.95
CA ILE A 213 -16.72 3.75 13.62
C ILE A 213 -17.65 2.58 13.35
N GLU A 214 -18.83 2.85 12.80
CA GLU A 214 -19.83 1.81 12.54
C GLU A 214 -19.55 1.02 11.25
N TYR A 215 -19.66 -0.30 11.39
CA TYR A 215 -19.53 -1.27 10.32
C TYR A 215 -20.78 -2.15 10.26
N ASP A 216 -21.25 -2.43 9.05
CA ASP A 216 -22.17 -3.55 8.81
C ASP A 216 -21.36 -4.85 8.76
N VAL A 217 -21.88 -5.90 9.40
CA VAL A 217 -21.20 -7.20 9.51
C VAL A 217 -21.90 -8.22 8.62
N TYR A 218 -21.12 -8.83 7.74
CA TYR A 218 -21.56 -9.91 6.85
C TYR A 218 -20.86 -11.21 7.23
N HIS A 219 -21.59 -12.31 7.14
CA HIS A 219 -21.08 -13.63 7.47
C HIS A 219 -21.63 -14.70 6.54
N ALA A 220 -20.81 -15.71 6.28
CA ALA A 220 -21.24 -16.97 5.70
C ALA A 220 -20.40 -18.13 6.22
N SER A 221 -21.08 -19.26 6.44
CA SER A 221 -20.47 -20.53 6.82
C SER A 221 -21.40 -21.70 6.42
N PRO A 222 -20.89 -22.80 5.84
CA PRO A 222 -19.51 -22.96 5.36
C PRO A 222 -19.19 -22.01 4.20
N TRP A 223 -17.92 -21.70 3.97
CA TRP A 223 -17.51 -20.83 2.85
C TRP A 223 -16.50 -21.50 1.92
N SER A 224 -16.99 -22.03 0.80
CA SER A 224 -16.18 -22.61 -0.29
C SER A 224 -15.05 -23.55 0.17
N LYS A 225 -13.85 -23.02 0.47
CA LYS A 225 -12.65 -23.78 0.84
C LYS A 225 -12.25 -23.67 2.32
N TRP A 226 -12.85 -22.78 3.11
CA TRP A 226 -12.57 -22.57 4.54
C TRP A 226 -13.87 -22.48 5.36
N GLN A 227 -13.74 -22.32 6.67
CA GLN A 227 -14.90 -22.43 7.58
C GLN A 227 -15.77 -21.17 7.54
N HIS A 228 -15.17 -19.99 7.60
CA HIS A 228 -15.91 -18.73 7.72
C HIS A 228 -15.43 -17.66 6.75
N TYR A 229 -16.39 -16.98 6.12
CA TYR A 229 -16.19 -15.66 5.54
C TYR A 229 -16.82 -14.63 6.46
N VAL A 230 -16.06 -13.60 6.82
CA VAL A 230 -16.54 -12.47 7.63
C VAL A 230 -16.13 -11.19 6.91
N ALA A 231 -17.06 -10.25 6.74
CA ALA A 231 -16.73 -8.93 6.19
C ALA A 231 -17.34 -7.81 7.02
N TYR A 232 -16.52 -6.80 7.30
CA TYR A 232 -16.91 -5.56 7.95
C TYR A 232 -16.97 -4.46 6.89
N GLN A 233 -18.17 -4.01 6.53
CA GLN A 233 -18.35 -2.92 5.57
C GLN A 233 -18.54 -1.60 6.30
N ARG A 234 -17.59 -0.66 6.13
CA ARG A 234 -17.67 0.67 6.75
C ARG A 234 -18.88 1.41 6.19
N ARG A 235 -19.77 1.88 7.07
CA ARG A 235 -21.02 2.56 6.64
C ARG A 235 -20.77 3.88 5.93
N THR A 236 -19.81 4.64 6.44
CA THR A 236 -19.31 5.84 5.80
C THR A 236 -18.06 5.45 5.02
N PRO A 237 -18.01 5.58 3.69
CA PRO A 237 -16.78 5.26 2.96
C PRO A 237 -15.61 6.17 3.35
N THR A 238 -14.37 5.68 3.24
CA THR A 238 -13.16 6.49 3.46
C THR A 238 -12.07 6.18 2.44
N GLU A 239 -11.15 7.14 2.28
CA GLU A 239 -9.96 7.03 1.42
C GLU A 239 -8.67 7.04 2.25
N GLN A 240 -8.79 7.24 3.55
CA GLN A 240 -7.70 7.17 4.50
C GLN A 240 -8.20 6.55 5.80
N VAL A 241 -7.39 5.67 6.37
CA VAL A 241 -7.68 5.06 7.66
C VAL A 241 -6.39 4.84 8.45
N GLU A 242 -6.45 5.14 9.76
CA GLU A 242 -5.53 4.61 10.77
C GLU A 242 -6.38 3.75 11.72
N ILE A 243 -6.16 2.43 11.73
CA ILE A 243 -7.05 1.43 12.36
C ILE A 243 -6.26 0.45 13.23
N ASN A 244 -6.90 -0.03 14.29
CA ASN A 244 -6.44 -1.21 15.02
C ASN A 244 -7.19 -2.46 14.52
N LEU A 245 -6.59 -3.25 13.64
CA LEU A 245 -7.22 -4.44 13.05
C LEU A 245 -7.53 -5.54 14.09
N LYS A 246 -6.90 -5.48 15.27
CA LYS A 246 -7.20 -6.38 16.39
C LYS A 246 -8.67 -6.30 16.83
N ASP A 247 -9.32 -5.15 16.68
CA ASP A 247 -10.73 -4.99 17.04
C ASP A 247 -11.64 -5.91 16.21
N ALA A 248 -11.32 -6.10 14.92
CA ALA A 248 -12.08 -6.99 14.04
C ALA A 248 -11.81 -8.47 14.36
N LEU A 249 -10.59 -8.81 14.77
CA LEU A 249 -10.25 -10.15 15.25
C LEU A 249 -10.99 -10.47 16.56
N ASP A 250 -11.07 -9.51 17.48
CA ASP A 250 -11.80 -9.66 18.74
C ASP A 250 -13.30 -9.81 18.52
N ASP A 251 -13.89 -9.02 17.60
CA ASP A 251 -15.30 -9.19 17.22
C ASP A 251 -15.53 -10.58 16.58
N CYS A 252 -14.63 -11.03 15.68
CA CYS A 252 -14.70 -12.38 15.09
C CYS A 252 -14.65 -13.50 16.14
N VAL A 253 -13.75 -13.39 17.12
CA VAL A 253 -13.64 -14.35 18.23
C VAL A 253 -14.88 -14.31 19.12
N SER A 254 -15.41 -13.12 19.41
CA SER A 254 -16.62 -12.96 20.24
C SER A 254 -17.88 -13.56 19.61
N ARG A 255 -17.85 -13.82 18.30
CA ARG A 255 -18.94 -14.41 17.53
C ARG A 255 -18.71 -15.87 17.16
N ASP A 256 -17.66 -16.49 17.71
CA ASP A 256 -17.27 -17.87 17.45
C ASP A 256 -16.97 -18.17 15.97
N TRP A 257 -16.56 -17.16 15.19
CA TRP A 257 -16.12 -17.32 13.78
C TRP A 257 -14.61 -17.38 13.64
N CYS A 258 -13.89 -17.09 14.73
CA CYS A 258 -12.46 -17.24 14.87
C CYS A 258 -12.20 -17.86 16.24
N GLU A 259 -11.12 -18.63 16.39
CA GLU A 259 -10.75 -19.14 17.71
C GLU A 259 -9.47 -18.47 18.24
N PRO A 260 -9.37 -18.22 19.57
CA PRO A 260 -8.21 -17.55 20.17
C PRO A 260 -6.86 -18.21 19.86
N GLN A 261 -6.85 -19.54 19.69
CA GLN A 261 -5.66 -20.33 19.37
C GLN A 261 -5.34 -20.44 17.88
N TRP A 262 -6.20 -19.95 16.98
CA TRP A 262 -5.88 -19.86 15.56
C TRP A 262 -4.85 -18.75 15.32
N HIS A 263 -4.19 -18.80 14.17
CA HIS A 263 -3.07 -17.95 13.81
C HIS A 263 -3.48 -16.93 12.75
N LEU A 264 -3.16 -15.65 12.98
CA LEU A 264 -3.13 -14.67 11.91
C LEU A 264 -1.90 -14.95 11.04
N VAL A 265 -2.10 -15.28 9.76
CA VAL A 265 -1.02 -15.66 8.85
C VAL A 265 -0.66 -14.58 7.84
N ALA A 266 -1.59 -13.68 7.49
CA ALA A 266 -1.32 -12.53 6.64
C ALA A 266 -2.30 -11.38 6.91
N ILE A 267 -1.81 -10.16 6.67
CA ILE A 267 -2.60 -8.93 6.56
C ILE A 267 -2.39 -8.39 5.17
N GLU A 268 -3.48 -8.23 4.42
CA GLU A 268 -3.46 -7.71 3.06
C GLU A 268 -4.34 -6.48 2.93
N ALA A 269 -3.97 -5.58 2.04
CA ALA A 269 -4.78 -4.44 1.65
C ALA A 269 -4.71 -4.24 0.13
N GLY A 270 -5.86 -4.11 -0.50
CA GLY A 270 -5.95 -4.09 -1.95
C GLY A 270 -7.32 -3.70 -2.46
N PHE A 271 -7.55 -4.03 -3.73
CA PHE A 271 -8.83 -3.76 -4.38
C PHE A 271 -9.38 -5.05 -4.95
N GLU A 272 -10.55 -5.50 -4.51
CA GLU A 272 -11.25 -6.53 -5.28
C GLU A 272 -11.87 -5.84 -6.49
N ILE A 273 -11.57 -6.33 -7.69
CA ILE A 273 -12.01 -5.72 -8.95
C ILE A 273 -12.88 -6.73 -9.69
N TRP A 274 -14.15 -6.39 -9.91
CA TRP A 274 -15.07 -7.12 -10.79
C TRP A 274 -14.97 -6.56 -12.21
N GLN A 275 -14.94 -5.23 -12.34
CA GLN A 275 -14.86 -4.54 -13.63
C GLN A 275 -14.19 -3.16 -13.47
N GLY A 276 -13.45 -2.71 -14.48
CA GLY A 276 -12.81 -1.39 -14.46
C GLY A 276 -11.70 -1.32 -13.41
N GLY A 277 -11.64 -0.24 -12.62
CA GLY A 277 -10.63 -0.08 -11.56
C GLY A 277 -9.29 0.54 -12.01
N ILE A 278 -9.14 0.89 -13.30
CA ILE A 278 -7.98 1.66 -13.77
C ILE A 278 -7.90 2.99 -13.03
N GLY A 279 -6.73 3.26 -12.44
CA GLY A 279 -6.47 4.47 -11.64
C GLY A 279 -6.47 4.23 -10.13
N LEU A 280 -7.06 3.13 -9.64
CA LEU A 280 -7.02 2.77 -8.22
C LEU A 280 -5.58 2.65 -7.74
N LYS A 281 -5.27 3.27 -6.60
CA LYS A 281 -3.90 3.39 -6.12
C LYS A 281 -3.84 3.34 -4.60
N ILE A 282 -2.84 2.63 -4.07
CA ILE A 282 -2.40 2.74 -2.68
C ILE A 282 -1.18 3.66 -2.67
N VAL A 283 -1.25 4.76 -1.93
CA VAL A 283 -0.16 5.76 -1.86
C VAL A 283 0.60 5.76 -0.53
N ASP A 284 0.00 5.18 0.50
CA ASP A 284 0.66 4.93 1.77
C ASP A 284 0.04 3.68 2.41
N PHE A 285 0.88 2.79 2.92
CA PHE A 285 0.45 1.60 3.62
C PHE A 285 1.47 1.22 4.69
N SER A 286 0.97 0.86 5.86
CA SER A 286 1.76 0.17 6.87
C SER A 286 0.89 -0.78 7.67
N ALA A 287 1.51 -1.85 8.17
CA ALA A 287 0.93 -2.73 9.16
C ALA A 287 2.02 -3.18 10.15
N SER A 288 1.71 -3.13 11.45
CA SER A 288 2.57 -3.64 12.52
C SER A 288 1.76 -4.46 13.51
N ILE A 289 2.39 -5.47 14.11
CA ILE A 289 1.77 -6.36 15.09
C ILE A 289 2.56 -6.25 16.38
N ASP A 290 1.86 -5.93 17.46
CA ASP A 290 2.40 -5.95 18.82
C ASP A 290 1.87 -7.22 19.51
N VAL A 291 2.79 -8.03 20.06
CA VAL A 291 2.48 -9.30 20.73
C VAL A 291 2.80 -9.22 22.22
N LYS A 292 2.15 -10.07 23.02
CA LYS A 292 2.45 -10.24 24.45
C LYS A 292 3.83 -10.83 24.71
#